data_AF-A0A925TRC2-F1
#
_entry.id   AF-A0A925TRC2-F1
#
_cell.length_a   1.000
_cell.length_b   1.000
_cell.length_c   1.000
_cell.angle_alpha   90.00
_cell.angle_beta   90.00
_cell.angle_gamma   90.00
#
_symmetry.space_group_name_H-M   'P 1'
#
loop_
_entity.id
_entity.type
_entity.pdbx_description
1 polymer ?
#
loop_
_entity_poly.entity_id
_entity_poly.type
_entity_poly.pdbx_seq_one_letter_code
_entity_poly.pdbx_strand_id
1 'polypeptide(L)'
;MTDSSMEVKILRVVKRLGEVYPDLGKYEISFHTDSNMGEAFYDRPVETHEDIGGFLVRFTDKSTIHLPLEAVLNSDDPRLIEKWGEKIIATRRAS
;
A
#
# COMPACT_ATOMS: atom_id res chain seq x y z
N MET A 1 17.79 12.95 -8.60
CA MET A 1 16.92 11.80 -8.86
C MET A 1 15.64 12.03 -8.08
N THR A 2 14.55 12.31 -8.78
CA THR A 2 13.25 12.57 -8.15
C THR A 2 12.73 11.27 -7.54
N ASP A 3 12.60 11.29 -6.22
CA ASP A 3 12.11 10.20 -5.36
C ASP A 3 10.59 10.02 -5.55
N SER A 4 10.16 9.78 -6.80
CA SER A 4 8.78 9.98 -7.26
C SER A 4 8.09 8.70 -7.75
N SER A 5 8.77 7.55 -7.70
CA SER A 5 8.14 6.27 -8.04
C SER A 5 7.05 5.92 -7.00
N MET A 6 5.89 5.45 -7.47
CA MET A 6 4.80 5.00 -6.60
C MET A 6 5.24 3.87 -5.67
N GLU A 7 6.15 3.01 -6.11
CA GLU A 7 6.77 1.96 -5.29
C GLU A 7 7.47 2.54 -4.05
N VAL A 8 8.25 3.62 -4.20
CA VAL A 8 8.95 4.28 -3.08
C VAL A 8 7.94 4.86 -2.09
N LYS A 9 6.84 5.44 -2.60
CA LYS A 9 5.77 5.98 -1.76
C LYS A 9 5.04 4.88 -0.98
N ILE A 10 4.73 3.75 -1.61
CA ILE A 10 4.12 2.58 -0.96
C ILE A 10 5.05 2.05 0.14
N LEU A 11 6.33 1.86 -0.18
CA LEU A 11 7.37 1.46 0.77
C LEU A 11 7.41 2.37 2.00
N ARG A 12 7.33 3.70 1.78
CA ARG A 12 7.29 4.70 2.85
C ARG A 12 6.05 4.53 3.73
N VAL A 13 4.88 4.32 3.15
CA VAL A 13 3.64 4.06 3.91
C VAL A 13 3.78 2.79 4.76
N VAL A 14 4.21 1.68 4.16
CA VAL A 14 4.35 0.38 4.86
C VAL A 14 5.37 0.47 5.99
N LYS A 15 6.52 1.13 5.76
CA LYS A 15 7.54 1.32 6.79
C LYS A 15 6.99 2.09 7.99
N ARG A 16 6.28 3.19 7.75
CA ARG A 16 5.71 4.02 8.83
C ARG A 16 4.57 3.31 9.57
N LEU A 17 3.80 2.47 8.88
CA LEU A 17 2.85 1.57 9.55
C LEU A 17 3.58 0.60 10.47
N GLY A 18 4.66 -0.04 10.01
CA GLY A 18 5.44 -0.97 10.83
C GLY A 18 6.12 -0.34 12.06
N GLU A 19 6.37 0.98 12.05
CA GLU A 19 6.89 1.71 13.21
C GLU A 19 5.87 1.81 14.36
N VAL A 20 4.57 1.78 14.05
CA VAL A 20 3.46 1.92 15.02
C VAL A 20 2.74 0.59 15.27
N TYR A 21 2.67 -0.28 14.26
CA TYR A 21 2.04 -1.60 14.30
C TYR A 21 3.11 -2.69 14.17
N PRO A 22 3.77 -3.08 15.28
CA PRO A 22 4.93 -3.99 15.24
C PRO A 22 4.57 -5.42 14.81
N ASP A 23 3.30 -5.80 14.87
CA ASP A 23 2.74 -7.08 14.43
C ASP A 23 2.43 -7.13 12.92
N LEU A 24 2.73 -6.05 12.18
CA LEU A 24 2.56 -5.98 10.72
C LEU A 24 3.40 -7.04 9.98
N GLY A 25 4.45 -7.56 10.64
CA GLY A 25 5.26 -8.67 10.13
C GLY A 25 6.26 -8.25 9.06
N LYS A 26 7.00 -9.22 8.53
CA LYS A 26 7.86 -9.01 7.37
C LYS A 26 6.99 -8.98 6.12
N TYR A 27 7.32 -8.11 5.18
CA TYR A 27 6.62 -8.03 3.91
C TYR A 27 7.53 -8.51 2.77
N GLU A 28 6.93 -9.21 1.81
CA GLU A 28 7.48 -9.42 0.46
C GLU A 28 6.58 -8.61 -0.46
N ILE A 29 7.07 -7.47 -0.96
CA ILE A 29 6.16 -6.55 -1.65
C ILE A 29 5.79 -7.13 -3.00
N SER A 30 4.51 -7.44 -3.15
CA SER A 30 3.87 -7.68 -4.44
C SER A 30 2.87 -6.55 -4.66
N PHE A 31 3.00 -5.83 -5.78
CA PHE A 31 2.12 -4.71 -6.12
C PHE A 31 0.98 -5.20 -7.01
N HIS A 32 -0.27 -4.89 -6.64
CA HIS A 32 -1.45 -5.11 -7.47
C HIS A 32 -2.23 -3.80 -7.61
N THR A 33 -2.58 -3.44 -8.86
CA THR A 33 -3.23 -2.18 -9.25
C THR A 33 -4.62 -2.42 -9.85
N ASP A 34 -5.41 -3.34 -9.30
CA ASP A 34 -6.74 -3.64 -9.82
C ASP A 34 -7.85 -2.94 -9.00
N SER A 35 -8.76 -2.27 -9.70
CA SER A 35 -9.97 -1.65 -9.17
C SER A 35 -11.04 -2.66 -8.73
N ASN A 36 -10.88 -3.95 -9.07
CA ASN A 36 -11.87 -5.00 -8.78
C ASN A 36 -11.58 -5.87 -7.55
N MET A 37 -10.55 -5.59 -6.75
CA MET A 37 -10.11 -6.49 -5.65
C MET A 37 -9.85 -7.95 -6.10
N GLY A 38 -9.72 -8.19 -7.42
CA GLY A 38 -9.26 -9.43 -8.00
C GLY A 38 -7.75 -9.39 -8.14
N GLU A 39 -7.09 -10.54 -7.96
CA GLU A 39 -5.67 -10.67 -8.31
C GLU A 39 -5.53 -10.51 -9.85
N ALA A 40 -5.32 -9.28 -10.33
CA ALA A 40 -4.88 -9.04 -11.71
C ALA A 40 -3.37 -8.78 -11.73
N PHE A 41 -2.65 -9.60 -12.48
CA PHE A 41 -1.26 -9.38 -12.85
C PHE A 41 -1.25 -8.51 -14.11
N TYR A 42 -0.96 -7.22 -13.96
CA TYR A 42 -0.78 -6.34 -15.13
C TYR A 42 0.69 -6.36 -15.56
N ASP A 43 0.95 -6.99 -16.70
CA ASP A 43 2.24 -6.96 -17.40
C ASP A 43 2.38 -5.67 -18.25
N ARG A 44 1.75 -4.57 -17.82
CA ARG A 44 1.73 -3.28 -18.54
C ARG A 44 1.99 -2.10 -17.59
N PRO A 45 2.72 -1.07 -18.07
CA PRO A 45 2.90 0.17 -17.31
C PRO A 45 1.55 0.86 -17.10
N VAL A 46 1.28 1.30 -15.87
CA VAL A 46 0.11 2.09 -15.48
C VAL A 46 0.13 3.42 -16.26
N GLU A 47 -0.83 3.62 -17.17
CA GLU A 47 -0.84 4.80 -18.06
C GLU A 47 -1.55 6.02 -17.43
N THR A 48 -2.53 5.84 -16.52
CA THR A 48 -3.28 6.93 -15.86
C THR A 48 -3.68 6.59 -14.42
N HIS A 49 -3.68 7.58 -13.51
CA HIS A 49 -3.96 7.40 -12.07
C HIS A 49 -5.47 7.35 -11.75
N GLU A 50 -6.33 7.64 -12.73
CA GLU A 50 -7.77 7.89 -12.52
C GLU A 50 -8.59 6.62 -12.24
N ASP A 51 -8.05 5.43 -12.54
CA ASP A 51 -8.69 4.13 -12.30
C ASP A 51 -8.15 3.38 -11.06
N ILE A 52 -7.21 3.98 -10.32
CA ILE A 52 -6.54 3.32 -9.19
C ILE A 52 -7.24 3.68 -7.87
N GLY A 53 -8.09 2.78 -7.36
CA GLY A 53 -8.73 2.94 -6.04
C GLY A 53 -7.77 2.77 -4.85
N GLY A 54 -6.63 2.12 -5.07
CA GLY A 54 -5.60 1.87 -4.07
C GLY A 54 -4.65 0.75 -4.49
N PHE A 55 -3.83 0.31 -3.54
CA PHE A 55 -2.80 -0.70 -3.73
C PHE A 55 -2.95 -1.81 -2.71
N LEU A 56 -2.93 -3.06 -3.15
CA LEU A 56 -2.86 -4.21 -2.25
C LEU A 56 -1.40 -4.53 -1.94
N VAL A 57 -1.08 -4.75 -0.66
CA VAL A 57 0.23 -5.21 -0.20
C VAL A 57 0.05 -6.58 0.44
N ARG A 58 0.82 -7.57 -0.01
CA ARG A 58 0.90 -8.92 0.57
C ARG A 58 2.11 -9.04 1.51
N PHE A 59 1.94 -9.73 2.63
CA PHE A 59 2.97 -9.98 3.63
C PHE A 59 3.49 -11.42 3.55
N THR A 60 4.61 -11.71 4.22
CA THR A 60 5.20 -13.07 4.22
C THR A 60 4.30 -14.09 4.92
N ASP A 61 3.46 -13.64 5.85
CA ASP A 61 2.42 -14.47 6.49
C ASP A 61 1.19 -14.68 5.59
N LYS A 62 1.28 -14.25 4.32
CA LYS A 62 0.22 -14.23 3.30
C LYS A 62 -0.95 -13.30 3.64
N SER A 63 -0.93 -12.58 4.74
CA SER A 63 -1.92 -11.54 4.98
C SER A 63 -1.78 -10.41 3.97
N THR A 64 -2.85 -9.65 3.78
CA THR A 64 -2.88 -8.53 2.84
C THR A 64 -3.48 -7.30 3.50
N ILE A 65 -3.04 -6.10 3.09
CA ILE A 65 -3.68 -4.82 3.43
C ILE A 65 -3.93 -4.02 2.16
N HIS A 66 -4.93 -3.14 2.21
CA HIS A 66 -5.23 -2.17 1.16
C HIS A 66 -4.75 -0.78 1.55
N LEU A 67 -3.95 -0.17 0.68
CA LEU A 67 -3.45 1.20 0.80
C LEU A 67 -4.25 2.12 -0.13
N PRO A 68 -5.06 3.05 0.39
CA PRO A 68 -5.74 4.04 -0.44
C PRO A 68 -4.75 4.86 -1.27
N LEU A 69 -5.12 5.22 -2.50
CA LEU A 69 -4.26 6.02 -3.39
C LEU A 69 -3.84 7.33 -2.71
N GLU A 70 -4.74 8.00 -1.97
CA GLU A 70 -4.42 9.24 -1.28
C GLU A 70 -3.37 9.06 -0.19
N ALA A 71 -3.37 7.91 0.51
CA ALA A 71 -2.36 7.62 1.52
C ALA A 71 -0.97 7.46 0.87
N VAL A 72 -0.91 6.83 -0.30
CA VAL A 72 0.34 6.68 -1.06
C VAL A 72 0.80 8.03 -1.62
N LEU A 73 -0.09 8.81 -2.23
CA LEU A 73 0.23 10.13 -2.77
C LEU A 73 0.74 11.11 -1.70
N ASN A 74 0.25 10.98 -0.45
CA ASN A 74 0.63 11.81 0.69
C ASN A 74 1.58 11.08 1.68
N SER A 75 2.39 10.13 1.20
CA SER A 75 3.31 9.35 2.05
C SER A 75 4.31 10.18 2.86
N ASP A 76 4.56 11.43 2.44
CA ASP A 76 5.40 12.41 3.14
C ASP A 76 4.71 13.18 4.28
N ASP A 77 3.37 13.12 4.40
CA ASP A 77 2.65 13.82 5.46
C ASP A 77 3.08 13.25 6.83
N PRO A 78 3.64 14.03 7.75
CA PRO A 78 4.02 13.52 9.07
C PRO A 78 2.85 12.85 9.81
N ARG A 79 1.60 13.26 9.56
CA ARG A 79 0.37 12.74 10.17
C ARG A 79 -0.26 11.57 9.40
N LEU A 80 0.46 10.98 8.44
CA LEU A 80 -0.02 9.85 7.65
C LEU A 80 -0.64 8.75 8.53
N ILE A 81 0.03 8.37 9.62
CA ILE A 81 -0.40 7.29 10.49
C ILE A 81 -1.64 7.68 11.31
N GLU A 82 -1.69 8.91 11.83
CA GLU A 82 -2.88 9.43 12.52
C GLU A 82 -4.11 9.43 11.61
N LYS A 83 -3.92 9.74 10.32
CA LYS A 83 -5.02 9.89 9.35
C LYS A 83 -5.48 8.58 8.73
N TRP A 84 -4.55 7.66 8.48
CA TRP A 84 -4.80 6.47 7.66
C TRP A 84 -4.43 5.15 8.34
N GLY A 85 -3.63 5.16 9.41
CA GLY A 85 -3.09 3.96 10.05
C GLY A 85 -4.17 2.96 10.43
N GLU A 86 -5.12 3.38 11.25
CA GLU A 86 -6.23 2.52 11.70
C GLU A 86 -7.08 2.01 10.52
N LYS A 87 -7.36 2.88 9.54
CA LYS A 87 -8.17 2.52 8.36
C LYS A 87 -7.48 1.47 7.51
N ILE A 88 -6.18 1.61 7.29
CA ILE A 88 -5.37 0.65 6.53
C ILE A 88 -5.30 -0.68 7.28
N ILE A 89 -4.99 -0.66 8.58
CA ILE A 89 -4.88 -1.89 9.39
C ILE A 89 -6.22 -2.63 9.48
N ALA A 90 -7.35 -1.91 9.52
CA ALA A 90 -8.68 -2.51 9.50
C ALA A 90 -8.98 -3.31 8.21
N THR A 91 -8.22 -3.10 7.14
CA THR A 91 -8.32 -3.89 5.91
C THR A 91 -7.50 -5.18 5.94
N ARG A 92 -6.72 -5.43 6.99
CA ARG A 92 -5.85 -6.61 7.06
C ARG A 92 -6.68 -7.89 7.01
N ARG A 93 -6.37 -8.76 6.05
CA ARG A 93 -7.02 -10.07 5.89
C ARG A 93 -5.97 -11.15 5.75
N ALA A 94 -6.16 -12.28 6.44
CA ALA A 94 -5.42 -13.49 6.15
C ALA A 94 -5.90 -14.04 4.78
N SER A 95 -4.96 -14.42 3.91
CA SER A 95 -5.25 -15.26 2.72
C SER A 95 -5.26 -16.73 3.07
#